data_AF-A0A076F1X5-F1
#
_entry.id   AF-A0A076F1X5-F1
#
_cell.length_a   1.000
_cell.length_b   1.000
_cell.length_c   1.000
_cell.angle_alpha   90.00
_cell.angle_beta   90.00
_cell.angle_gamma   90.00
#
_symmetry.space_group_name_H-M   'P 1'
#
loop_
_entity.id
_entity.type
_entity.pdbx_description
1 polymer ?
#
loop_
_entity_poly.entity_id
_entity_poly.type
_entity_poly.pdbx_seq_one_letter_code
_entity_poly.pdbx_strand_id
1 'polypeptide(L)'
;MHDEVVAPDRGGARQARLVARFQAALLALSVLSCAFVAIELASLRHWRSIEQIVPWIVLGVLFCSTLIVVFNRSRIAIVQARLVALCAVPAALFGVYEHVSGNLDTGVLNHKYAWAELPGWEHLWLASTGAVGGTPATAPLVLALAGVLLGLATVGMAPGAARDDLAQRVDVSRVRT
;
A
#
# COMPACT_ATOMS: atom_id res chain seq x y z
N MET A 1 38.65 -12.90 39.77
CA MET A 1 37.30 -13.14 39.21
C MET A 1 37.24 -12.29 37.95
N HIS A 2 37.32 -12.92 36.77
CA HIS A 2 37.48 -12.21 35.51
C HIS A 2 36.12 -11.70 35.02
N ASP A 3 36.01 -10.38 34.86
CA ASP A 3 34.90 -9.76 34.14
C ASP A 3 35.02 -10.12 32.66
N GLU A 4 34.19 -11.05 32.20
CA GLU A 4 33.97 -11.27 30.77
C GLU A 4 33.30 -10.02 30.19
N VAL A 5 34.08 -9.20 29.50
CA VAL A 5 33.57 -8.16 28.60
C VAL A 5 32.90 -8.88 27.44
N VAL A 6 31.61 -9.17 27.58
CA VAL A 6 30.76 -9.70 26.50
C VAL A 6 30.77 -8.66 25.38
N ALA A 7 31.49 -8.96 24.29
CA ALA A 7 31.52 -8.10 23.12
C ALA A 7 30.09 -7.90 22.59
N PRO A 8 29.68 -6.66 22.25
CA PRO A 8 28.32 -6.40 21.80
C PRO A 8 27.99 -7.24 20.55
N ASP A 9 26.83 -7.89 20.57
CA ASP A 9 26.34 -8.78 19.50
C ASP A 9 26.29 -8.06 18.15
N ARG A 10 27.35 -8.24 17.35
CA ARG A 10 27.48 -7.67 16.01
C ARG A 10 26.46 -8.28 15.03
N GLY A 11 25.91 -9.46 15.33
CA GLY A 11 24.90 -10.15 14.55
C GLY A 11 23.56 -9.41 14.58
N GLY A 12 23.05 -9.11 15.77
CA GLY A 12 21.79 -8.38 15.96
C GLY A 12 21.76 -7.00 15.29
N ALA A 13 22.86 -6.24 15.38
CA ALA A 13 22.95 -4.91 14.76
C ALA A 13 22.92 -4.96 13.22
N ARG A 14 23.51 -6.01 12.60
CA ARG A 14 23.45 -6.21 11.14
C ARG A 14 22.04 -6.60 10.70
N GLN A 15 21.39 -7.51 11.42
CA GLN A 15 20.03 -7.94 11.14
C GLN A 15 19.04 -6.77 11.24
N ALA A 16 19.13 -5.95 12.28
CA ALA A 16 18.29 -4.76 12.45
C ALA A 16 18.43 -3.77 11.28
N ARG A 17 19.66 -3.53 10.79
CA ARG A 17 19.89 -2.67 9.61
C ARG A 17 19.30 -3.27 8.33
N LEU A 18 19.37 -4.58 8.15
CA LEU A 18 18.78 -5.25 6.99
C LEU A 18 17.25 -5.14 7.00
N VAL A 19 16.62 -5.38 8.15
CA VAL A 19 15.17 -5.21 8.32
C VAL A 19 14.76 -3.76 8.02
N ALA A 20 15.47 -2.78 8.58
CA ALA A 20 15.17 -1.37 8.33
C ALA A 20 15.29 -0.97 6.84
N ARG A 21 16.27 -1.51 6.12
CA ARG A 21 16.43 -1.29 4.67
C ARG A 21 15.30 -1.94 3.89
N PHE A 22 14.89 -3.15 4.26
CA PHE A 22 13.78 -3.85 3.62
C PHE A 22 12.45 -3.09 3.82
N GLN A 23 12.17 -2.65 5.04
CA GLN A 23 11.01 -1.81 5.35
C GLN A 23 11.03 -0.50 4.55
N ALA A 24 12.19 0.16 4.44
CA ALA A 24 12.34 1.37 3.63
C ALA A 24 12.09 1.11 2.14
N ALA A 25 12.57 -0.01 1.59
CA ALA A 25 12.31 -0.41 0.21
C ALA A 25 10.82 -0.67 -0.04
N LEU A 26 10.12 -1.34 0.88
CA LEU A 26 8.68 -1.57 0.79
C LEU A 26 7.88 -0.25 0.82
N LEU A 27 8.25 0.71 1.69
CA LEU A 27 7.64 2.04 1.69
C LEU A 27 7.89 2.79 0.37
N ALA A 28 9.11 2.74 -0.15
CA ALA A 28 9.45 3.37 -1.42
C ALA A 28 8.64 2.78 -2.59
N LEU A 29 8.48 1.45 -2.61
CA LEU A 29 7.63 0.78 -3.59
C LEU A 29 6.15 1.17 -3.44
N SER A 30 5.63 1.27 -2.21
CA SER A 30 4.26 1.75 -1.96
C SER A 30 4.04 3.16 -2.51
N VAL A 31 4.97 4.09 -2.25
CA VAL A 31 4.94 5.47 -2.79
C VAL A 31 4.96 5.46 -4.31
N LEU A 32 5.86 4.68 -4.91
CA LEU A 32 6.00 4.58 -6.36
C LEU A 32 4.74 3.99 -7.01
N SER A 33 4.16 2.95 -6.41
CA SER A 33 2.89 2.37 -6.85
C SER A 33 1.75 3.39 -6.81
N CYS A 34 1.65 4.19 -5.73
CA CYS A 34 0.68 5.29 -5.66
C CYS A 34 0.88 6.32 -6.78
N ALA A 35 2.14 6.71 -7.07
CA ALA A 35 2.43 7.65 -8.14
C ALA A 35 2.03 7.11 -9.52
N PHE A 36 2.30 5.82 -9.79
CA PHE A 36 1.87 5.16 -11.02
C PHE A 36 0.35 5.17 -11.17
N VAL A 37 -0.38 4.80 -10.11
CA VAL A 37 -1.86 4.82 -10.10
C VAL A 37 -2.38 6.25 -10.33
N ALA A 38 -1.78 7.27 -9.71
CA ALA A 38 -2.17 8.66 -9.92
C ALA A 38 -2.05 9.08 -11.40
N ILE A 39 -0.93 8.70 -12.04
CA ILE A 39 -0.69 8.99 -13.47
C ILE A 39 -1.71 8.27 -14.34
N GLU A 40 -2.01 7.00 -14.05
CA GLU A 40 -2.98 6.21 -14.82
C GLU A 40 -4.40 6.80 -14.70
N LEU A 41 -4.87 7.08 -13.48
CA LEU A 41 -6.16 7.74 -13.24
C LEU A 41 -6.23 9.10 -13.95
N ALA A 42 -5.13 9.86 -13.93
CA ALA A 42 -5.09 11.16 -14.59
C ALA A 42 -5.12 11.07 -16.11
N SER A 43 -4.38 10.11 -16.68
CA SER A 43 -4.34 9.86 -18.11
C SER A 43 -5.71 9.45 -18.65
N LEU A 44 -6.48 8.72 -17.84
CA LEU A 44 -7.86 8.31 -18.16
C LEU A 44 -8.91 9.36 -17.80
N ARG A 45 -8.50 10.53 -17.27
CA ARG A 45 -9.40 11.60 -16.80
C ARG A 45 -10.48 11.08 -15.86
N HIS A 46 -10.07 10.21 -14.93
CA HIS A 46 -10.94 9.46 -14.04
C HIS A 46 -11.48 10.34 -12.90
N TRP A 47 -12.21 11.40 -13.25
CA TRP A 47 -12.80 12.39 -12.33
C TRP A 47 -14.12 12.97 -12.86
N ARG A 48 -14.77 12.29 -13.81
CA ARG A 48 -15.98 12.78 -14.48
C ARG A 48 -17.28 12.41 -13.76
N SER A 49 -17.23 11.47 -12.83
CA SER A 49 -18.37 11.07 -12.02
C SER A 49 -17.98 10.89 -10.55
N ILE A 50 -18.97 10.82 -9.66
CA ILE A 50 -18.75 10.68 -8.22
C ILE A 50 -18.06 9.35 -7.91
N GLU A 51 -18.42 8.28 -8.62
CA GLU A 51 -17.82 6.95 -8.49
C GLU A 51 -16.32 6.99 -8.82
N GLN A 52 -15.93 7.78 -9.83
CA GLN A 52 -14.52 7.93 -10.22
C GLN A 52 -13.69 8.74 -9.21
N ILE A 53 -14.32 9.50 -8.29
CA ILE A 53 -13.61 10.23 -7.23
C ILE A 53 -13.20 9.29 -6.08
N VAL A 54 -13.95 8.21 -5.83
CA VAL A 54 -13.65 7.23 -4.78
C VAL A 54 -12.19 6.72 -4.83
N PRO A 55 -11.65 6.25 -5.96
CA PRO A 55 -10.26 5.77 -6.01
C PRO A 55 -9.23 6.87 -5.76
N TRP A 56 -9.50 8.14 -6.09
CA TRP A 56 -8.63 9.27 -5.73
C TRP A 56 -8.54 9.47 -4.21
N ILE A 57 -9.66 9.32 -3.51
CA ILE A 57 -9.68 9.43 -2.04
C ILE A 57 -8.87 8.31 -1.42
N VAL A 58 -9.10 7.05 -1.86
CA VAL A 58 -8.35 5.89 -1.35
C VAL A 58 -6.85 6.05 -1.61
N LEU A 59 -6.48 6.45 -2.84
CA LEU A 59 -5.11 6.75 -3.22
C LEU A 59 -4.48 7.83 -2.35
N GLY A 60 -5.18 8.96 -2.17
CA GLY A 60 -4.70 10.08 -1.36
C GLY A 60 -4.47 9.69 0.11
N VAL A 61 -5.42 8.98 0.72
CA VAL A 61 -5.31 8.49 2.10
C VAL A 61 -4.14 7.53 2.24
N LEU A 62 -3.99 6.57 1.32
CA LEU A 62 -2.90 5.59 1.33
C LEU A 62 -1.53 6.26 1.15
N PHE A 63 -1.42 7.18 0.19
CA PHE A 63 -0.21 7.93 -0.09
C PHE A 63 0.22 8.78 1.10
N CYS A 64 -0.70 9.58 1.65
CA CYS A 64 -0.45 10.40 2.83
C CYS A 64 -0.04 9.55 4.03
N SER A 65 -0.72 8.43 4.27
CA SER A 65 -0.37 7.49 5.33
C SER A 65 1.04 6.92 5.18
N THR A 66 1.41 6.53 3.95
CA THR A 66 2.75 6.03 3.64
C THR A 66 3.81 7.10 3.92
N LEU A 67 3.58 8.34 3.48
CA LEU A 67 4.49 9.46 3.76
C LEU A 67 4.60 9.76 5.25
N ILE A 68 3.51 9.71 6.00
CA ILE A 68 3.53 9.89 7.46
C ILE A 68 4.47 8.86 8.10
N VAL A 69 4.42 7.58 7.69
CA VAL A 69 5.33 6.55 8.22
C VAL A 69 6.78 6.78 7.79
N VAL A 70 7.01 7.24 6.56
CA VAL A 70 8.35 7.57 6.05
C VAL A 70 9.01 8.65 6.91
N PHE A 71 8.28 9.72 7.24
CA PHE A 71 8.82 10.86 7.98
C PHE A 71 8.67 10.76 9.50
N ASN A 72 7.71 9.98 10.00
CA ASN A 72 7.38 9.89 11.42
C ASN A 72 6.96 8.46 11.81
N ARG A 73 7.92 7.70 12.35
CA ARG A 73 7.70 6.33 12.85
C ARG A 73 7.15 6.30 14.27
N SER A 74 6.16 7.14 14.58
CA SER A 74 5.45 7.07 15.86
C SER A 74 4.53 5.84 15.92
N ARG A 75 4.21 5.36 17.13
CA ARG A 75 3.24 4.26 17.32
C ARG A 75 1.89 4.56 16.64
N ILE A 76 1.42 5.81 16.74
CA ILE A 76 0.16 6.26 16.14
C ILE A 76 0.23 6.17 14.61
N ALA A 77 1.30 6.67 13.99
CA ALA A 77 1.51 6.59 12.54
C ALA A 77 1.51 5.15 12.03
N ILE A 78 2.19 4.25 12.74
CA ILE A 78 2.27 2.83 12.39
C ILE A 78 0.88 2.17 12.46
N VAL A 79 0.11 2.42 13.53
CA VAL A 79 -1.25 1.86 13.68
C VAL A 79 -2.18 2.42 12.61
N GLN A 80 -2.14 3.73 12.37
CA GLN A 80 -2.93 4.39 11.33
C GLN A 80 -2.63 3.80 9.95
N ALA A 81 -1.36 3.58 9.61
CA ALA A 81 -0.97 2.96 8.35
C ALA A 81 -1.46 1.54 8.17
N ARG A 82 -1.47 0.74 9.25
CA ARG A 82 -2.02 -0.62 9.21
C ARG A 82 -3.53 -0.62 8.99
N LEU A 83 -4.25 0.28 9.66
CA LEU A 83 -5.69 0.42 9.46
C LEU A 83 -6.01 0.88 8.03
N VAL A 84 -5.26 1.86 7.51
CA VAL A 84 -5.41 2.29 6.12
C VAL A 84 -5.10 1.16 5.15
N ALA A 85 -4.02 0.41 5.34
CA ALA A 85 -3.73 -0.76 4.51
C ALA A 85 -4.85 -1.80 4.57
N LEU A 86 -5.37 -2.09 5.77
CA LEU A 86 -6.46 -3.05 5.99
C LEU A 86 -7.77 -2.64 5.30
N CYS A 87 -8.04 -1.34 5.17
CA CYS A 87 -9.22 -0.84 4.47
C CYS A 87 -8.99 -0.64 2.96
N ALA A 88 -7.83 -0.12 2.58
CA ALA A 88 -7.51 0.21 1.18
C ALA A 88 -7.36 -1.03 0.32
N VAL A 89 -6.78 -2.13 0.85
CA VAL A 89 -6.60 -3.37 0.09
C VAL A 89 -7.96 -3.96 -0.34
N PRO A 90 -8.94 -4.22 0.56
CA PRO A 90 -10.26 -4.68 0.14
C PRO A 90 -10.99 -3.70 -0.79
N ALA A 91 -10.91 -2.39 -0.54
CA ALA A 91 -11.54 -1.40 -1.42
C ALA A 91 -10.96 -1.43 -2.85
N ALA A 92 -9.64 -1.56 -2.97
CA ALA A 92 -8.96 -1.66 -4.26
C ALA A 92 -9.27 -3.00 -4.96
N LEU A 93 -9.35 -4.11 -4.22
CA LEU A 93 -9.77 -5.41 -4.76
C LEU A 93 -11.23 -5.40 -5.24
N PHE A 94 -12.12 -4.67 -4.56
CA PHE A 94 -13.47 -4.44 -5.05
C PHE A 94 -13.45 -3.67 -6.39
N GLY A 95 -12.57 -2.67 -6.53
CA GLY A 95 -12.34 -2.00 -7.81
C GLY A 95 -11.85 -2.94 -8.93
N VAL A 96 -10.98 -3.92 -8.61
CA VAL A 96 -10.58 -4.97 -9.57
C VAL A 96 -11.81 -5.77 -10.01
N TYR A 97 -12.65 -6.19 -9.06
CA TYR A 97 -13.89 -6.91 -9.36
C TYR A 97 -14.80 -6.11 -10.31
N GLU A 98 -15.09 -4.85 -10.00
CA GLU A 98 -15.95 -3.99 -10.82
C GLU A 98 -15.42 -3.78 -12.24
N HIS A 99 -14.10 -3.61 -12.38
CA HIS A 99 -13.47 -3.48 -13.69
C HIS A 99 -13.57 -4.78 -14.50
N VAL A 100 -13.26 -5.92 -13.86
CA VAL A 100 -13.32 -7.23 -14.52
C VAL A 100 -14.75 -7.59 -14.89
N SER A 101 -15.72 -7.44 -13.99
CA SER A 101 -17.13 -7.76 -14.24
C SER A 101 -17.70 -6.90 -15.36
N GLY A 102 -17.48 -5.58 -15.33
CA GLY A 102 -17.91 -4.69 -16.41
C GLY A 102 -17.26 -5.03 -17.76
N ASN A 103 -15.99 -5.46 -17.76
CA ASN A 103 -15.34 -5.91 -18.98
C ASN A 103 -15.87 -7.28 -19.48
N LEU A 104 -16.26 -8.19 -18.60
CA LEU A 104 -16.90 -9.45 -18.99
C LEU A 104 -18.27 -9.19 -19.65
N ASP A 105 -19.07 -8.30 -19.06
CA ASP A 105 -20.39 -7.93 -19.59
C ASP A 105 -20.28 -7.30 -20.99
N THR A 106 -19.28 -6.43 -21.18
CA THR A 106 -19.01 -5.79 -22.48
C THR A 106 -18.37 -6.74 -23.50
N GLY A 107 -17.70 -7.81 -23.06
CA GLY A 107 -17.07 -8.79 -23.94
C GLY A 107 -18.03 -9.45 -24.92
N VAL A 108 -19.27 -9.69 -24.51
CA VAL A 108 -20.34 -10.25 -25.37
C VAL A 108 -20.64 -9.35 -26.58
N LEU A 109 -20.47 -8.04 -26.42
CA LEU A 109 -20.72 -7.04 -27.46
C LEU A 109 -19.47 -6.73 -28.30
N ASN A 110 -18.32 -7.32 -27.95
CA ASN A 110 -17.05 -7.01 -28.61
C ASN A 110 -16.82 -7.90 -29.83
N HIS A 111 -17.08 -7.36 -31.02
CA HIS A 111 -16.93 -8.07 -32.30
C HIS A 111 -15.48 -8.43 -32.68
N LYS A 112 -14.47 -7.93 -31.96
CA LYS A 112 -13.06 -8.25 -32.25
C LYS A 112 -12.74 -9.71 -31.93
N TYR A 113 -13.44 -10.31 -30.97
CA TYR A 113 -13.18 -11.67 -30.52
C TYR A 113 -14.42 -12.55 -30.75
N ALA A 114 -14.20 -13.82 -31.08
CA ALA A 114 -15.27 -14.82 -31.13
C ALA A 114 -15.68 -15.22 -29.69
N TRP A 115 -16.29 -14.28 -28.95
CA TRP A 115 -16.44 -14.34 -27.50
C TRP A 115 -17.09 -15.65 -27.01
N ALA A 116 -18.09 -16.17 -27.73
CA ALA A 116 -18.78 -17.41 -27.38
C ALA A 116 -17.91 -18.68 -27.50
N GLU A 117 -16.82 -18.62 -28.27
CA GLU A 117 -15.90 -19.75 -28.51
C GLU A 117 -14.69 -19.72 -27.58
N LEU A 118 -14.44 -18.61 -26.87
CA LEU A 118 -13.28 -18.49 -26.01
C LEU A 118 -13.44 -19.31 -24.71
N PRO A 119 -12.36 -19.93 -24.21
CA PRO A 119 -12.38 -20.55 -22.90
C PRO A 119 -12.46 -19.50 -21.79
N GLY A 120 -12.99 -19.87 -20.62
CA GLY A 120 -13.23 -18.92 -19.52
C GLY A 120 -11.98 -18.20 -18.97
N TRP A 121 -10.79 -18.79 -19.10
CA TRP A 121 -9.55 -18.11 -18.70
C TRP A 121 -9.18 -16.98 -19.67
N GLU A 122 -9.52 -17.11 -20.96
CA GLU A 122 -9.32 -16.04 -21.96
C GLU A 122 -10.32 -14.92 -21.73
N HIS A 123 -11.57 -15.22 -21.37
CA HIS A 123 -12.53 -14.20 -20.93
C HIS A 123 -11.96 -13.40 -19.77
N LEU A 124 -11.47 -14.09 -18.74
CA LEU A 124 -10.90 -13.44 -17.57
C LEU A 124 -9.65 -12.61 -17.91
N TRP A 125 -8.76 -13.12 -18.76
CA TRP A 125 -7.57 -12.40 -19.19
C TRP A 125 -7.90 -11.13 -19.98
N LEU A 126 -8.76 -11.25 -20.98
CA LEU A 126 -9.19 -10.12 -21.80
C LEU A 126 -9.97 -9.09 -20.98
N ALA A 127 -10.81 -9.55 -20.05
CA ALA A 127 -11.53 -8.66 -19.15
C ALA A 127 -10.59 -7.95 -18.16
N SER A 128 -9.62 -8.66 -17.59
CA SER A 128 -8.66 -8.06 -16.64
C SER A 128 -7.77 -7.00 -17.28
N THR A 129 -7.35 -7.24 -18.53
CA THR A 129 -6.51 -6.30 -19.30
C THR A 129 -7.29 -5.13 -19.89
N GLY A 130 -8.63 -5.13 -19.79
CA GLY A 130 -9.48 -4.12 -20.43
C GLY A 130 -9.55 -4.26 -21.95
N ALA A 131 -9.10 -5.37 -22.53
CA ALA A 131 -9.06 -5.58 -23.97
C ALA A 131 -10.46 -5.63 -24.62
N VAL A 132 -11.49 -5.91 -23.83
CA VAL A 132 -12.88 -6.03 -24.30
C VAL A 132 -13.82 -4.88 -23.88
N GLY A 133 -13.59 -4.22 -22.74
CA GLY A 133 -14.42 -3.11 -22.27
C GLY A 133 -13.67 -1.80 -21.95
N GLY A 134 -12.36 -1.75 -22.20
CA GLY A 134 -11.57 -0.53 -22.11
C GLY A 134 -11.27 -0.04 -20.69
N THR A 135 -11.64 -0.79 -19.65
CA THR A 135 -11.41 -0.44 -18.25
C THR A 135 -10.42 -1.41 -17.59
N PRO A 136 -9.10 -1.35 -17.89
CA PRO A 136 -8.12 -2.27 -17.33
C PRO A 136 -8.17 -2.26 -15.80
N ALA A 137 -8.02 -3.44 -15.18
CA ALA A 137 -8.00 -3.58 -13.72
C ALA A 137 -6.60 -3.30 -13.11
N THR A 138 -5.67 -2.77 -13.91
CA THR A 138 -4.28 -2.52 -13.51
C THR A 138 -4.17 -1.48 -12.41
N ALA A 139 -4.78 -0.30 -12.58
CA ALA A 139 -4.80 0.74 -11.55
C ALA A 139 -5.30 0.23 -10.18
N PRO A 140 -6.50 -0.38 -10.06
CA PRO A 140 -6.96 -0.88 -8.76
C PRO A 140 -6.08 -2.03 -8.22
N LEU A 141 -5.51 -2.88 -9.07
CA LEU A 141 -4.58 -3.93 -8.62
C LEU A 141 -3.27 -3.37 -8.05
N VAL A 142 -2.68 -2.36 -8.71
CA VAL A 142 -1.47 -1.69 -8.22
C VAL A 142 -1.75 -0.88 -6.94
N LEU A 143 -2.95 -0.32 -6.80
CA LEU A 143 -3.38 0.32 -5.56
C LEU A 143 -3.50 -0.68 -4.40
N ALA A 144 -4.04 -1.87 -4.64
CA ALA A 144 -4.05 -2.95 -3.66
C ALA A 144 -2.62 -3.37 -3.28
N LEU A 145 -1.72 -3.50 -4.26
CA LEU A 145 -0.30 -3.79 -4.02
C LEU A 145 0.36 -2.72 -3.13
N ALA A 146 0.11 -1.44 -3.39
CA ALA A 146 0.61 -0.35 -2.54
C ALA A 146 0.16 -0.50 -1.08
N GLY A 147 -1.11 -0.86 -0.85
CA GLY A 147 -1.65 -1.15 0.47
C GLY A 147 -0.95 -2.32 1.17
N VAL A 148 -0.73 -3.42 0.45
CA VAL A 148 0.02 -4.59 0.96
C VAL A 148 1.46 -4.21 1.33
N LEU A 149 2.14 -3.45 0.46
CA LEU A 149 3.51 -3.00 0.70
C LEU A 149 3.61 -2.11 1.94
N LEU A 150 2.67 -1.18 2.12
CA LEU A 150 2.57 -0.37 3.36
C LEU A 150 2.38 -1.27 4.59
N GLY A 151 1.42 -2.20 4.53
CA GLY A 151 1.14 -3.13 5.62
C GLY A 151 2.38 -3.92 6.02
N LEU A 152 3.04 -4.57 5.05
CA LEU A 152 4.26 -5.35 5.25
C LEU A 152 5.42 -4.50 5.77
N ALA A 153 5.59 -3.27 5.27
CA ALA A 153 6.64 -2.37 5.73
C ALA A 153 6.53 -2.07 7.23
N THR A 154 5.31 -2.03 7.77
CA THR A 154 5.09 -1.75 9.19
C THR A 154 5.26 -2.98 10.09
N VAL A 155 5.40 -4.19 9.55
CA VAL A 155 5.57 -5.41 10.37
C VAL A 155 6.90 -5.35 11.11
N GLY A 156 6.86 -5.53 12.44
CA GLY A 156 8.04 -5.46 13.30
C GLY A 156 8.69 -4.07 13.39
N MET A 157 8.05 -3.01 12.87
CA MET A 157 8.57 -1.65 12.99
C MET A 157 8.43 -1.16 14.43
N ALA A 158 9.55 -0.83 15.07
CA ALA A 158 9.57 -0.20 16.39
C ALA A 158 9.36 1.32 16.27
N PRO A 159 8.64 1.95 17.21
CA PRO A 159 8.54 3.39 17.27
C PRO A 159 9.93 4.06 17.37
N GLY A 160 10.11 5.21 16.72
CA GLY A 160 11.36 5.97 16.83
C GLY A 160 11.58 6.51 18.24
N ALA A 161 12.71 6.15 18.87
CA ALA A 161 13.06 6.47 20.26
C ALA A 161 13.10 7.98 20.60
N ALA A 162 13.21 8.86 19.60
CA ALA A 162 13.37 10.31 19.80
C ALA A 162 12.17 10.99 20.48
N ARG A 163 10.96 10.42 20.43
CA ARG A 163 9.77 10.97 21.12
C ARG A 163 9.51 10.32 22.48
N ASP A 164 9.91 9.08 22.67
CA ASP A 164 9.76 8.38 23.95
C ASP A 164 10.70 9.01 25.01
N ASP A 165 11.89 9.46 24.60
CA ASP A 165 12.85 10.18 25.45
C ASP A 165 12.31 11.53 25.96
N LEU A 166 11.54 12.26 25.14
CA LEU A 166 10.93 13.53 25.52
C LEU A 166 9.77 13.33 26.49
N ALA A 167 8.93 12.32 26.25
CA ALA A 167 7.84 11.95 27.16
C ALA A 167 8.39 11.48 28.52
N GLN A 168 9.46 10.67 28.52
CA GLN A 168 10.11 10.19 29.73
C GLN A 168 10.81 11.32 30.51
N ARG A 169 11.43 12.29 29.82
CA ARG A 169 12.01 13.49 30.48
C ARG A 169 10.96 14.39 31.12
N VAL A 170 9.82 14.59 30.47
CA VAL A 170 8.71 15.39 31.02
C VAL A 170 8.11 14.70 32.25
N ASP A 171 7.95 13.39 32.22
CA ASP A 171 7.40 12.63 33.34
C ASP A 171 8.32 12.67 34.57
N VAL A 172 9.63 12.47 34.37
CA VAL A 172 10.64 12.59 35.45
C VAL A 172 10.67 14.00 36.06
N SER A 173 10.42 15.05 35.27
CA SER A 173 10.40 16.42 35.78
C SER A 173 9.17 16.73 36.65
N ARG A 174 8.02 16.07 36.40
CA ARG A 174 6.79 16.23 37.18
C ARG A 174 6.79 15.48 38.51
N VAL A 175 7.54 14.37 38.60
CA VAL A 175 7.66 13.59 39.84
C VAL A 175 8.62 14.26 40.85
N ARG A 176 9.44 15.22 40.41
CA ARG A 176 10.45 15.90 41.23
C ARG A 176 10.01 17.25 41.82
N THR A 177 8.77 17.67 41.58
CA THR A 177 8.16 18.89 42.14
C THR A 177 7.07 18.51 43.14
#